data_AF-A0A8T4QDI8-F1
#
_entry.id   AF-A0A8T4QDI8-F1
#
_cell.length_a   1.000
_cell.length_b   1.000
_cell.length_c   1.000
_cell.angle_alpha   90.00
_cell.angle_beta   90.00
_cell.angle_gamma   90.00
#
_symmetry.space_group_name_H-M   'P 1'
#
loop_
_entity.id
_entity.type
_entity.pdbx_description
1 polymer ?
#
loop_
_entity_poly.entity_id
_entity_poly.type
_entity_poly.pdbx_seq_one_letter_code
_entity_poly.pdbx_strand_id
1 'polypeptide(L)'
;MFRNISGKLQEYFKFSKEELFSILLATILFGFMLSFRDWGKNIFSVKSGISAWVISSGIFFLLYMVYLSIIKIVAIWKGYKAEFKLSKTILGIALFLTFMSEGLFILLIPGSIYFNYVKKHRLGKLKMMKYSSFGYIGTISSLFLILIGALFAPLYGVSLIFEKIVVISLLIAIFSMLPIPSTTGFYLIIISYINYFTTLGAVLIAALFAYLEVGVFFTLIITLFISAFIWILLFKYLE
;
A
#
# COMPACT_ATOMS: atom_id res chain seq x y z
N MET A 1 25.47 -0.32 14.80
CA MET A 1 24.05 -0.01 14.49
C MET A 1 23.19 -1.25 14.21
N PHE A 2 23.78 -2.38 13.77
CA PHE A 2 23.08 -3.65 13.44
C PHE A 2 22.90 -4.65 14.60
N ARG A 3 23.39 -4.36 15.81
CA ARG A 3 23.33 -5.31 16.92
C ARG A 3 21.88 -5.47 17.39
N ASN A 4 21.28 -6.59 16.98
CA ASN A 4 20.03 -7.18 17.44
C ASN A 4 18.71 -6.67 16.82
N ILE A 5 18.59 -6.64 15.49
CA ILE A 5 17.30 -6.45 14.79
C ILE A 5 16.31 -7.56 15.15
N SER A 6 16.78 -8.80 15.29
CA SER A 6 15.94 -9.96 15.68
C SER A 6 15.22 -9.72 17.01
N GLY A 7 15.94 -9.30 18.06
CA GLY A 7 15.33 -8.98 19.36
C GLY A 7 14.35 -7.81 19.28
N LYS A 8 14.65 -6.79 18.46
CA LYS A 8 13.73 -5.66 18.23
C LYS A 8 12.45 -6.08 17.51
N LEU A 9 12.56 -6.97 16.53
CA LEU A 9 11.39 -7.53 15.85
C LEU A 9 10.55 -8.32 16.85
N GLN A 10 11.14 -9.20 17.65
CA GLN A 10 10.38 -9.96 18.66
C GLN A 10 9.64 -9.07 19.67
N GLU A 11 10.23 -7.94 20.07
CA GLU A 11 9.61 -7.03 21.04
C GLU A 11 8.54 -6.12 20.39
N TYR A 12 8.83 -5.53 19.22
CA TYR A 12 8.03 -4.44 18.65
C TYR A 12 7.17 -4.85 17.43
N PHE A 13 7.44 -5.99 16.79
CA PHE A 13 6.62 -6.54 15.72
C PHE A 13 5.39 -7.25 16.31
N LYS A 14 4.45 -6.47 16.81
CA LYS A 14 3.17 -6.98 17.32
C LYS A 14 2.04 -6.12 16.77
N PHE A 15 0.96 -6.80 16.42
CA PHE A 15 -0.31 -6.14 16.10
C PHE A 15 -1.14 -6.09 17.38
N SER A 16 -1.65 -4.91 17.73
CA SER A 16 -2.56 -4.80 18.87
C SER A 16 -3.92 -5.42 18.53
N LYS A 17 -4.71 -5.78 19.54
CA LYS A 17 -6.08 -6.29 19.31
C LYS A 17 -6.95 -5.28 18.55
N GLU A 18 -6.82 -4.00 18.89
CA GLU A 18 -7.52 -2.90 18.22
C GLU A 18 -7.07 -2.74 16.76
N GLU A 19 -5.79 -2.92 16.49
CA GLU A 19 -5.22 -2.87 15.14
C GLU A 19 -5.71 -4.05 14.29
N LEU A 20 -5.69 -5.27 14.84
CA LEU A 20 -6.23 -6.45 14.15
C LEU A 20 -7.73 -6.31 13.87
N PHE A 21 -8.50 -5.80 14.83
CA PHE A 21 -9.93 -5.52 14.62
C PHE A 21 -10.14 -4.47 13.53
N SER A 22 -9.33 -3.41 13.52
CA SER A 22 -9.35 -2.37 12.49
C SER A 22 -9.03 -2.93 11.10
N ILE A 23 -8.02 -3.80 11.00
CA ILE A 23 -7.65 -4.47 9.75
C ILE A 23 -8.78 -5.37 9.28
N LEU A 24 -9.36 -6.17 10.18
CA LEU A 24 -10.46 -7.08 9.85
C LEU A 24 -11.70 -6.32 9.35
N LEU A 25 -12.04 -5.20 9.99
CA LEU A 25 -13.15 -4.36 9.55
C LEU A 25 -12.87 -3.70 8.19
N ALA A 26 -11.64 -3.19 7.97
CA ALA A 26 -11.21 -2.70 6.67
C ALA A 26 -11.34 -3.81 5.61
N THR A 27 -10.87 -5.01 5.92
CA THR A 27 -10.89 -6.15 5.01
C THR A 27 -12.28 -6.48 4.50
N ILE A 28 -13.25 -6.59 5.41
CA ILE A 28 -14.62 -6.95 5.04
C ILE A 28 -15.22 -5.87 4.12
N LEU A 29 -15.01 -4.60 4.46
CA LEU A 29 -15.62 -3.48 3.74
C LEU A 29 -14.93 -3.20 2.41
N PHE A 30 -13.59 -3.20 2.35
CA PHE A 30 -12.87 -3.07 1.08
C PHE A 30 -13.03 -4.28 0.19
N GLY A 31 -13.09 -5.49 0.75
CA GLY A 31 -13.43 -6.69 -0.02
C GLY A 31 -14.81 -6.57 -0.66
N PHE A 32 -15.79 -5.97 0.03
CA PHE A 32 -17.11 -5.70 -0.54
C PHE A 32 -17.01 -4.70 -1.69
N MET A 33 -16.32 -3.57 -1.50
CA MET A 33 -16.12 -2.58 -2.56
C MET A 33 -15.43 -3.18 -3.79
N LEU A 34 -14.37 -3.96 -3.58
CA LEU A 34 -13.57 -4.62 -4.63
C LEU A 34 -14.33 -5.71 -5.39
N SER A 35 -15.39 -6.25 -4.81
CA SER A 35 -16.27 -7.23 -5.44
C SER A 35 -17.56 -6.61 -5.96
N PHE A 36 -17.78 -5.30 -5.81
CA PHE A 36 -19.07 -4.66 -6.04
C PHE A 36 -19.66 -4.96 -7.42
N ARG A 37 -18.81 -4.96 -8.47
CA ARG A 37 -19.22 -5.25 -9.85
C ARG A 37 -19.47 -6.73 -10.14
N ASP A 38 -19.02 -7.62 -9.25
CA ASP A 38 -19.14 -9.07 -9.39
C ASP A 38 -20.48 -9.61 -8.82
N TRP A 39 -21.27 -8.74 -8.17
CA TRP A 39 -22.64 -9.03 -7.75
C TRP A 39 -23.63 -9.08 -8.93
N GLY A 40 -23.20 -8.66 -10.12
CA GLY A 40 -23.93 -8.76 -11.38
C GLY A 40 -23.98 -7.44 -12.13
N LYS A 41 -23.38 -7.38 -13.32
CA LYS A 41 -23.49 -6.21 -14.22
C LYS A 41 -24.87 -6.10 -14.89
N ASN A 42 -25.45 -7.23 -15.29
CA ASN A 42 -26.73 -7.29 -16.03
C ASN A 42 -27.83 -8.03 -15.26
N ILE A 43 -27.47 -9.06 -14.49
CA ILE A 43 -28.38 -9.85 -13.67
C ILE A 43 -27.74 -10.00 -12.30
N PHE A 44 -28.45 -9.57 -11.26
CA PHE A 44 -28.01 -9.71 -9.88
C PHE A 44 -27.94 -11.19 -9.48
N SER A 45 -26.79 -11.63 -8.98
CA SER A 45 -26.57 -12.99 -8.50
C SER A 45 -25.90 -12.97 -7.14
N VAL A 46 -26.68 -13.33 -6.12
CA VAL A 46 -26.20 -13.42 -4.72
C VAL A 46 -25.04 -14.40 -4.60
N LYS A 47 -25.11 -15.53 -5.31
CA LYS A 47 -24.07 -16.56 -5.26
C LYS A 47 -22.74 -16.05 -5.83
N SER A 48 -22.75 -15.36 -6.98
CA SER A 48 -21.51 -14.80 -7.55
C SER A 48 -20.97 -13.69 -6.66
N GLY A 49 -21.84 -12.78 -6.21
CA GLY A 49 -21.48 -11.66 -5.34
C GLY A 49 -20.81 -12.10 -4.04
N ILE A 50 -21.41 -13.04 -3.30
CA ILE A 50 -20.82 -13.56 -2.06
C ILE A 50 -19.48 -14.24 -2.32
N SER A 51 -19.38 -15.06 -3.37
CA SER A 51 -18.11 -15.74 -3.68
C SER A 51 -16.98 -14.77 -4.01
N ALA A 52 -17.25 -13.76 -4.84
CA ALA A 52 -16.30 -12.71 -5.18
C ALA A 52 -15.93 -11.84 -3.97
N TRP A 53 -16.90 -11.57 -3.09
CA TRP A 53 -16.67 -10.82 -1.86
C TRP A 53 -15.74 -11.55 -0.91
N VAL A 54 -15.95 -12.85 -0.69
CA VAL A 54 -15.09 -13.67 0.16
C VAL A 54 -13.67 -13.74 -0.41
N ILE A 55 -13.53 -13.97 -1.72
CA ILE A 55 -12.22 -14.02 -2.39
C ILE A 55 -11.51 -12.65 -2.30
N SER A 56 -12.20 -11.56 -2.63
CA SER A 56 -11.62 -10.21 -2.59
C SER A 56 -11.23 -9.80 -1.17
N SER A 57 -12.05 -10.15 -0.17
CA SER A 57 -11.73 -9.90 1.26
C SER A 57 -10.49 -10.70 1.67
N GLY A 58 -10.42 -11.99 1.35
CA GLY A 58 -9.29 -12.84 1.69
C GLY A 58 -7.98 -12.33 1.07
N ILE A 59 -8.00 -11.99 -0.22
CA ILE A 59 -6.82 -11.46 -0.93
C ILE A 59 -6.42 -10.10 -0.40
N PHE A 60 -7.39 -9.20 -0.18
CA PHE A 60 -7.11 -7.89 0.41
C PHE A 60 -6.49 -8.03 1.80
N PHE A 61 -7.02 -8.90 2.65
CA PHE A 61 -6.45 -9.16 3.98
C PHE A 61 -5.00 -9.60 3.90
N LEU A 62 -4.69 -10.59 3.05
CA LEU A 62 -3.34 -11.11 2.90
C LEU A 62 -2.37 -10.02 2.42
N LEU A 63 -2.71 -9.31 1.34
CA LEU A 63 -1.86 -8.26 0.78
C LEU A 63 -1.70 -7.09 1.74
N TYR A 64 -2.77 -6.68 2.41
CA TYR A 64 -2.71 -5.56 3.35
C TYR A 64 -1.94 -5.92 4.63
N MET A 65 -2.04 -7.18 5.10
CA MET A 65 -1.20 -7.69 6.20
C MET A 65 0.27 -7.70 5.83
N VAL A 66 0.61 -8.12 4.61
CA VAL A 66 2.00 -8.07 4.10
C VAL A 66 2.49 -6.62 4.06
N TYR A 67 1.68 -5.71 3.49
CA TYR A 67 1.98 -4.28 3.42
C TYR A 67 2.26 -3.67 4.81
N LEU A 68 1.35 -3.87 5.78
CA LEU A 68 1.53 -3.37 7.15
C LEU A 68 2.71 -4.01 7.86
N SER A 69 2.98 -5.29 7.59
CA SER A 69 4.15 -6.00 8.15
C SER A 69 5.45 -5.35 7.68
N ILE A 70 5.57 -5.02 6.39
CA ILE A 70 6.76 -4.36 5.84
C ILE A 70 6.92 -2.97 6.45
N ILE A 71 5.83 -2.20 6.54
CA ILE A 71 5.84 -0.89 7.22
C ILE A 71 6.40 -1.03 8.64
N LYS A 72 5.89 -1.99 9.42
CA LYS A 72 6.36 -2.23 10.80
C LYS A 72 7.83 -2.65 10.82
N ILE A 73 8.26 -3.56 9.95
CA ILE A 73 9.67 -4.03 9.88
C ILE A 73 10.61 -2.85 9.59
N VAL A 74 10.30 -2.07 8.55
CA VAL A 74 11.14 -0.93 8.15
C VAL A 74 11.09 0.18 9.20
N ALA A 75 9.93 0.41 9.83
CA ALA A 75 9.81 1.36 10.94
C ALA A 75 10.68 0.96 12.13
N ILE A 76 10.64 -0.32 12.55
CA ILE A 76 11.46 -0.84 13.65
C ILE A 76 12.94 -0.71 13.33
N TRP A 77 13.34 -1.00 12.09
CA TRP A 77 14.71 -0.80 11.61
C TRP A 77 15.15 0.66 11.72
N LYS A 78 14.26 1.60 11.45
CA LYS A 78 14.47 3.05 11.61
C LYS A 78 14.29 3.55 13.05
N GLY A 79 13.90 2.69 14.01
CA GLY A 79 13.74 3.03 15.43
C GLY A 79 12.35 3.54 15.83
N TYR A 80 11.34 3.31 15.00
CA TYR A 80 9.95 3.69 15.22
C TYR A 80 9.07 2.45 15.44
N LYS A 81 7.97 2.64 16.16
CA LYS A 81 6.85 1.70 16.24
C LYS A 81 5.74 2.21 15.34
N ALA A 82 5.26 1.38 14.41
CA ALA A 82 4.15 1.72 13.54
C ALA A 82 2.86 1.04 14.01
N GLU A 83 1.77 1.79 14.06
CA GLU A 83 0.44 1.32 14.45
C GLU A 83 -0.59 1.78 13.43
N PHE A 84 -1.30 0.83 12.82
CA PHE A 84 -2.41 1.14 11.92
C PHE A 84 -3.66 1.53 12.71
N LYS A 85 -4.28 2.63 12.29
CA LYS A 85 -5.62 3.04 12.75
C LYS A 85 -6.54 3.26 11.57
N LEU A 86 -7.68 2.61 11.61
CA LEU A 86 -8.75 2.79 10.63
C LEU A 86 -9.30 4.21 10.68
N SER A 87 -9.48 4.83 9.51
CA SER A 87 -10.20 6.10 9.40
C SER A 87 -11.65 5.84 8.99
N LYS A 88 -12.57 5.96 9.95
CA LYS A 88 -14.02 5.78 9.68
C LYS A 88 -14.53 6.75 8.62
N THR A 89 -14.01 7.99 8.62
CA THR A 89 -14.39 9.03 7.66
C THR A 89 -13.98 8.66 6.24
N ILE A 90 -12.73 8.26 6.03
CA ILE A 90 -12.23 7.86 4.70
C ILE A 90 -12.97 6.61 4.22
N LEU A 91 -13.24 5.67 5.12
CA LEU A 91 -13.99 4.46 4.79
C LEU A 91 -15.42 4.77 4.35
N GLY A 92 -16.11 5.69 5.03
CA GLY A 92 -17.44 6.15 4.62
C GLY A 92 -17.44 6.82 3.25
N ILE A 93 -16.44 7.67 2.98
CA ILE A 93 -16.25 8.30 1.66
C ILE A 93 -15.98 7.25 0.59
N ALA A 94 -15.12 6.26 0.86
CA ALA A 94 -14.80 5.19 -0.07
C ALA A 94 -16.03 4.33 -0.40
N LEU A 95 -16.87 4.01 0.59
CA LEU A 95 -18.14 3.31 0.38
C LEU A 95 -19.07 4.14 -0.50
N PHE A 96 -19.27 5.41 -0.16
CA PHE A 96 -20.13 6.31 -0.92
C PHE A 96 -19.68 6.43 -2.38
N LEU A 97 -18.39 6.62 -2.64
CA LEU A 97 -17.83 6.70 -3.99
C LEU A 97 -17.98 5.38 -4.76
N THR A 98 -17.87 4.24 -4.07
CA THR A 98 -18.08 2.93 -4.69
C THR A 98 -19.52 2.79 -5.17
N PHE A 99 -20.50 3.16 -4.35
CA PHE A 99 -21.92 3.13 -4.76
C PHE A 99 -22.20 4.12 -5.90
N MET A 100 -21.72 5.36 -5.81
CA MET A 100 -21.95 6.39 -6.82
C MET A 100 -21.29 6.08 -8.17
N SER A 101 -20.19 5.32 -8.17
CA SER A 101 -19.47 4.93 -9.38
C SER A 101 -19.83 3.54 -9.89
N GLU A 102 -20.85 2.88 -9.31
CA GLU A 102 -21.20 1.49 -9.60
C GLU A 102 -20.00 0.54 -9.47
N GLY A 103 -19.10 0.82 -8.53
CA GLY A 103 -17.88 0.08 -8.26
C GLY A 103 -16.75 0.28 -9.28
N LEU A 104 -16.83 1.30 -10.15
CA LEU A 104 -15.72 1.66 -11.05
C LEU A 104 -14.57 2.34 -10.30
N PHE A 105 -14.89 3.16 -9.30
CA PHE A 105 -13.89 3.89 -8.53
C PHE A 105 -13.94 3.49 -7.06
N ILE A 106 -12.82 2.94 -6.57
CA ILE A 106 -12.68 2.47 -5.20
C ILE A 106 -11.49 3.20 -4.56
N LEU A 107 -11.78 4.13 -3.65
CA LEU A 107 -10.75 4.86 -2.92
C LEU A 107 -10.10 3.95 -1.87
N LEU A 108 -9.00 3.29 -2.25
CA LEU A 108 -8.38 2.24 -1.43
C LEU A 108 -7.40 2.82 -0.39
N ILE A 109 -7.95 3.58 0.56
CA ILE A 109 -7.18 4.13 1.69
C ILE A 109 -7.89 3.71 2.99
N PRO A 110 -7.51 2.56 3.58
CA PRO A 110 -8.22 2.05 4.74
C PRO A 110 -8.00 2.88 6.01
N GLY A 111 -6.89 3.60 6.10
CA GLY A 111 -6.63 4.45 7.24
C GLY A 111 -5.23 5.01 7.26
N SER A 112 -4.78 5.29 8.46
CA SER A 112 -3.57 6.05 8.76
C SER A 112 -2.57 5.20 9.54
N ILE A 113 -1.28 5.37 9.26
CA ILE A 113 -0.21 4.74 10.02
C ILE A 113 0.37 5.78 10.98
N TYR A 114 0.28 5.50 12.27
CA TYR A 114 0.88 6.33 13.31
C TYR A 114 2.26 5.79 13.66
N PHE A 115 3.26 6.67 13.60
CA PHE A 115 4.62 6.36 14.01
C PHE A 115 4.88 6.92 15.40
N ASN A 116 5.29 6.07 16.32
CA ASN A 116 5.68 6.41 17.68
C ASN A 116 7.16 6.08 17.89
N TYR A 117 7.89 6.87 18.67
CA TYR A 117 9.27 6.56 19.00
C TYR A 117 9.37 5.37 19.95
N VAL A 118 10.32 4.46 19.68
CA VAL A 118 10.71 3.45 20.66
C VAL A 118 11.62 4.10 21.71
N LYS A 119 11.06 4.41 22.89
CA LYS A 119 11.78 5.11 23.97
C LYS A 119 13.09 4.41 24.38
N LYS A 120 13.11 3.06 24.40
CA LYS A 120 14.29 2.25 24.76
C LYS A 120 15.46 2.36 23.77
N HIS A 121 15.22 2.82 22.53
CA HIS A 121 16.27 2.95 21.52
C HIS A 121 16.98 4.32 21.55
N ARG A 122 16.68 5.16 22.55
CA ARG A 122 17.25 6.51 22.66
C ARG A 122 18.44 6.51 23.62
N LEU A 123 19.58 7.01 23.14
CA LEU A 123 20.68 7.49 23.98
C LEU A 123 20.79 9.00 23.71
N GLY A 124 20.47 9.86 24.69
CA GLY A 124 20.63 11.32 24.61
C GLY A 124 19.38 12.16 24.28
N LYS A 125 19.59 13.40 23.78
CA LYS A 125 18.57 14.46 23.58
C LYS A 125 17.40 14.03 22.67
N LEU A 126 16.22 14.60 22.94
CA LEU A 126 15.00 14.40 22.15
C LEU A 126 15.19 14.85 20.69
N LYS A 127 15.55 13.93 19.78
CA LYS A 127 15.44 14.19 18.33
C LYS A 127 13.95 14.19 17.92
N MET A 128 13.56 15.20 17.15
CA MET A 128 12.24 15.30 16.50
C MET A 128 12.08 14.24 15.41
N MET A 129 10.84 13.78 15.21
CA MET A 129 10.47 12.85 14.14
C MET A 129 10.88 13.41 12.80
N LYS A 130 11.73 12.67 12.09
CA LYS A 130 12.12 13.05 10.74
C LYS A 130 11.09 12.49 9.77
N TYR A 131 10.30 13.38 9.16
CA TYR A 131 9.37 13.01 8.08
C TYR A 131 10.06 12.19 6.99
N SER A 132 11.35 12.45 6.73
CA SER A 132 12.19 11.65 5.82
C SER A 132 12.13 10.15 6.07
N SER A 133 12.13 9.74 7.34
CA SER A 133 12.04 8.32 7.69
C SER A 133 10.70 7.70 7.29
N PHE A 134 9.60 8.45 7.42
CA PHE A 134 8.25 7.98 7.09
C PHE A 134 8.05 7.86 5.59
N GLY A 135 8.58 8.82 4.81
CA GLY A 135 8.60 8.73 3.37
C GLY A 135 9.31 7.46 2.88
N TYR A 136 10.52 7.19 3.37
CA TYR A 136 11.27 5.97 3.01
C TYR A 136 10.55 4.68 3.40
N ILE A 137 9.95 4.61 4.60
CA ILE A 137 9.17 3.45 5.04
C ILE A 137 8.05 3.18 4.04
N GLY A 138 7.36 4.24 3.61
CA GLY A 138 6.28 4.15 2.65
C GLY A 138 6.69 3.72 1.25
N THR A 139 7.76 4.31 0.72
CA THR A 139 8.29 3.93 -0.59
C THR A 139 8.63 2.44 -0.64
N ILE A 140 9.36 1.93 0.35
CA ILE A 140 9.78 0.52 0.39
C ILE A 140 8.55 -0.40 0.43
N SER A 141 7.56 -0.06 1.25
CA SER A 141 6.35 -0.88 1.41
C SER A 141 5.51 -0.95 0.13
N SER A 142 5.45 0.17 -0.61
CA SER A 142 4.70 0.27 -1.87
C SER A 142 5.42 -0.42 -3.02
N LEU A 143 6.75 -0.30 -3.09
CA LEU A 143 7.57 -1.05 -4.04
C LEU A 143 7.46 -2.56 -3.84
N PHE A 144 7.34 -3.03 -2.60
CA PHE A 144 7.16 -4.46 -2.33
C PHE A 144 5.80 -4.97 -2.81
N LEU A 145 4.73 -4.18 -2.67
CA LEU A 145 3.42 -4.54 -3.22
C LEU A 145 3.44 -4.60 -4.74
N ILE A 146 4.13 -3.66 -5.40
CA ILE A 146 4.32 -3.69 -6.84
C ILE A 146 5.08 -4.96 -7.25
N LEU A 147 6.11 -5.35 -6.49
CA LEU A 147 6.84 -6.58 -6.76
C LEU A 147 5.94 -7.81 -6.67
N ILE A 148 5.05 -7.86 -5.69
CA ILE A 148 4.03 -8.93 -5.61
C ILE A 148 3.11 -8.88 -6.84
N GLY A 149 2.55 -7.71 -7.17
CA GLY A 149 1.66 -7.57 -8.33
C GLY A 149 2.32 -7.98 -9.63
N ALA A 150 3.56 -7.54 -9.86
CA ALA A 150 4.34 -7.92 -11.03
C ALA A 150 4.64 -9.42 -11.04
N LEU A 151 4.98 -10.03 -9.90
CA LEU A 151 5.24 -11.48 -9.80
C LEU A 151 4.05 -12.33 -10.24
N PHE A 152 2.82 -11.90 -9.92
CA PHE A 152 1.59 -12.61 -10.28
C PHE A 152 0.98 -12.15 -11.61
N ALA A 153 1.48 -11.08 -12.23
CA ALA A 153 0.99 -10.56 -13.51
C ALA A 153 0.99 -11.59 -14.65
N PRO A 154 1.99 -12.49 -14.81
CA PRO A 154 1.94 -13.53 -15.84
C PRO A 154 0.82 -14.57 -15.66
N LEU A 155 0.20 -14.62 -14.48
CA LEU A 155 -0.93 -15.49 -14.17
C LEU A 155 -2.27 -14.75 -14.24
N TYR A 156 -2.27 -13.50 -14.70
CA TYR A 156 -3.47 -12.72 -14.93
C TYR A 156 -4.35 -13.45 -15.97
N GLY A 157 -5.67 -13.46 -15.76
CA GLY A 157 -6.63 -14.19 -16.61
C GLY A 157 -6.69 -15.72 -16.41
N VAL A 158 -5.72 -16.34 -15.72
CA VAL A 158 -5.76 -17.79 -15.42
C VAL A 158 -6.84 -18.12 -14.39
N SER A 159 -6.98 -17.27 -13.37
CA SER A 159 -8.05 -17.37 -12.38
C SER A 159 -8.38 -16.01 -11.78
N LEU A 160 -9.62 -15.87 -11.30
CA LEU A 160 -10.08 -14.68 -10.59
C LEU A 160 -9.21 -14.35 -9.37
N ILE A 161 -8.60 -15.36 -8.74
CA ILE A 161 -7.70 -15.17 -7.60
C ILE A 161 -6.45 -14.38 -8.02
N PHE A 162 -5.80 -14.77 -9.12
CA PHE A 162 -4.59 -14.08 -9.59
C PHE A 162 -4.90 -12.67 -10.08
N GLU A 163 -6.02 -12.48 -10.78
CA GLU A 163 -6.48 -11.15 -11.18
C GLU A 163 -6.66 -10.23 -9.97
N LYS A 164 -7.34 -10.70 -8.93
CA LYS A 164 -7.54 -9.92 -7.69
C LYS A 164 -6.20 -9.66 -6.98
N ILE A 165 -5.26 -10.59 -6.96
CA ILE A 165 -3.91 -10.36 -6.37
C ILE A 165 -3.21 -9.21 -7.09
N VAL A 166 -3.16 -9.23 -8.42
CA VAL A 166 -2.51 -8.19 -9.23
C VAL A 166 -3.22 -6.86 -9.02
N VAL A 167 -4.54 -6.81 -9.24
CA VAL A 167 -5.30 -5.54 -9.16
C VAL A 167 -5.24 -4.95 -7.75
N ILE A 168 -5.47 -5.74 -6.70
CA ILE A 168 -5.51 -5.23 -5.32
C ILE A 168 -4.12 -4.75 -4.88
N SER A 169 -3.05 -5.48 -5.20
CA SER A 169 -1.69 -5.07 -4.82
C SER A 169 -1.30 -3.74 -5.46
N LEU A 170 -1.61 -3.56 -6.74
CA LEU A 170 -1.37 -2.31 -7.46
C LEU A 170 -2.22 -1.17 -6.92
N LEU A 171 -3.51 -1.40 -6.63
CA LEU A 171 -4.37 -0.37 -6.03
C LEU A 171 -3.83 0.08 -4.67
N ILE A 172 -3.47 -0.84 -3.77
CA ILE A 172 -2.89 -0.46 -2.47
C ILE A 172 -1.61 0.36 -2.68
N ALA A 173 -0.73 -0.05 -3.60
CA ALA A 173 0.51 0.67 -3.89
C ALA A 173 0.24 2.09 -4.40
N ILE A 174 -0.67 2.26 -5.38
CA ILE A 174 -1.03 3.56 -5.95
C ILE A 174 -1.66 4.47 -4.88
N PHE A 175 -2.67 3.98 -4.17
CA PHE A 175 -3.40 4.79 -3.19
C PHE A 175 -2.55 5.18 -1.99
N SER A 176 -1.55 4.37 -1.62
CA SER A 176 -0.60 4.72 -0.56
C SER A 176 0.32 5.90 -0.94
N MET A 177 0.50 6.18 -2.23
CA MET A 177 1.32 7.27 -2.75
C MET A 177 0.53 8.55 -3.04
N LEU A 178 -0.79 8.56 -2.83
CA LEU A 178 -1.55 9.80 -2.93
C LEU A 178 -1.11 10.81 -1.85
N PRO A 179 -1.09 12.12 -2.13
CA PRO A 179 -0.62 13.14 -1.20
C PRO A 179 -1.71 13.53 -0.19
N ILE A 180 -2.32 12.52 0.45
CA ILE A 180 -3.42 12.70 1.41
C ILE A 180 -2.83 12.63 2.83
N PRO A 181 -3.25 13.51 3.76
CA PRO A 181 -2.76 13.45 5.13
C PRO A 181 -2.84 12.04 5.70
N SER A 182 -1.75 11.59 6.34
CA SER A 182 -1.54 10.25 6.92
C SER A 182 -1.18 9.09 5.97
N THR A 183 -1.15 9.32 4.66
CA THR A 183 -0.57 8.35 3.72
C THR A 183 0.95 8.55 3.60
N THR A 184 1.59 7.56 3.00
CA THR A 184 3.04 7.60 2.76
C THR A 184 3.45 8.63 1.71
N GLY A 185 2.61 8.84 0.69
CA GLY A 185 2.82 9.87 -0.33
C GLY A 185 2.89 11.29 0.25
N PHE A 186 2.06 11.59 1.26
CA PHE A 186 2.08 12.88 1.94
C PHE A 186 3.39 13.15 2.67
N TYR A 187 4.01 12.13 3.28
CA TYR A 187 5.31 12.33 3.91
C TYR A 187 6.41 12.57 2.87
N LEU A 188 6.38 11.88 1.73
CA LEU A 188 7.34 12.05 0.63
C LEU A 188 7.32 13.46 0.05
N ILE A 189 6.13 13.98 -0.27
CA ILE A 189 6.01 15.31 -0.89
C ILE A 189 6.50 16.43 0.02
N ILE A 190 6.31 16.31 1.35
CA ILE A 190 6.82 17.28 2.33
C ILE A 190 8.36 17.32 2.36
N ILE A 191 9.02 16.18 2.11
CA ILE A 191 10.49 16.11 2.17
C ILE A 191 11.09 16.63 0.87
N SER A 192 10.60 16.11 -0.26
CA SER A 192 11.15 16.41 -1.58
C SER A 192 10.11 16.09 -2.65
N TYR A 193 9.71 17.13 -3.38
CA TYR A 193 8.84 17.01 -4.55
C TYR A 193 9.45 16.07 -5.60
N ILE A 194 10.76 16.12 -5.82
CA ILE A 194 11.47 15.27 -6.78
C ILE A 194 11.29 13.80 -6.41
N ASN A 195 11.61 13.41 -5.17
CA ASN A 195 11.48 12.02 -4.73
C ASN A 195 10.03 11.54 -4.76
N TYR A 196 9.08 12.43 -4.44
CA TYR A 196 7.65 12.12 -4.54
C TYR A 196 7.24 11.79 -5.98
N PHE A 197 7.50 12.67 -6.93
CA PHE A 197 7.10 12.45 -8.32
C PHE A 197 7.86 11.30 -8.99
N THR A 198 9.14 11.09 -8.66
CA THR A 198 9.90 9.92 -9.12
C THR A 198 9.27 8.62 -8.62
N THR A 199 8.94 8.54 -7.34
CA THR A 199 8.36 7.30 -6.76
C THR A 199 6.92 7.06 -7.22
N LEU A 200 6.12 8.12 -7.34
CA LEU A 200 4.77 8.03 -7.92
C LEU A 200 4.83 7.58 -9.39
N GLY A 201 5.72 8.18 -10.19
CA GLY A 201 5.95 7.78 -11.57
C GLY A 201 6.36 6.30 -11.68
N ALA A 202 7.30 5.87 -10.83
CA ALA A 202 7.72 4.47 -10.74
C ALA A 202 6.53 3.53 -10.47
N VAL A 203 5.69 3.88 -9.50
CA VAL A 203 4.52 3.10 -9.10
C VAL A 203 3.51 3.02 -10.24
N LEU A 204 3.22 4.13 -10.90
CA LEU A 204 2.26 4.18 -12.01
C LEU A 204 2.75 3.40 -13.24
N ILE A 205 4.03 3.53 -13.59
CA ILE A 205 4.63 2.79 -14.72
C ILE A 205 4.64 1.29 -14.43
N ALA A 206 5.06 0.90 -13.23
CA ALA A 206 5.08 -0.51 -12.86
C ALA A 206 3.67 -1.11 -12.81
N ALA A 207 2.68 -0.34 -12.34
CA ALA A 207 1.28 -0.76 -12.38
C ALA A 207 0.76 -0.90 -13.81
N LEU A 208 1.13 0.02 -14.71
CA LEU A 208 0.77 -0.06 -16.12
C LEU A 208 1.37 -1.31 -16.79
N PHE A 209 2.65 -1.59 -16.56
CA PHE A 209 3.31 -2.77 -17.14
C PHE A 209 2.84 -4.09 -16.53
N ALA A 210 2.52 -4.11 -15.23
CA ALA A 210 1.88 -5.27 -14.62
C ALA A 210 0.48 -5.52 -15.21
N TYR A 211 -0.26 -4.45 -15.56
CA TYR A 211 -1.54 -4.57 -16.25
C TYR A 211 -1.40 -5.02 -17.71
N LEU A 212 -0.33 -4.62 -18.41
CA LEU A 212 -0.02 -5.05 -19.78
C LEU A 212 0.68 -6.42 -19.84
N GLU A 213 0.74 -7.16 -18.73
CA GLU A 213 1.32 -8.51 -18.64
C GLU A 213 2.80 -8.57 -19.09
N VAL A 214 3.52 -7.44 -18.98
CA VAL A 214 4.95 -7.40 -19.27
C VAL A 214 5.69 -8.20 -18.20
N GLY A 215 6.55 -9.12 -18.63
CA GLY A 215 7.29 -10.01 -17.73
C GLY A 215 7.99 -9.24 -16.60
N VAL A 216 7.94 -9.80 -15.38
CA VAL A 216 8.40 -9.18 -14.12
C VAL A 216 9.77 -8.53 -14.23
N PHE A 217 10.70 -9.23 -14.88
CA PHE A 217 12.08 -8.78 -15.06
C PHE A 217 12.15 -7.49 -15.89
N PHE A 218 11.43 -7.45 -17.01
CA PHE A 218 11.35 -6.25 -17.86
C PHE A 218 10.62 -5.12 -17.14
N THR A 219 9.53 -5.41 -16.44
CA THR A 219 8.79 -4.42 -15.65
C THR A 219 9.69 -3.73 -14.63
N LEU A 220 10.49 -4.48 -13.87
CA LEU A 220 11.42 -3.92 -12.88
C LEU A 220 12.53 -3.09 -13.54
N ILE A 221 13.16 -3.60 -14.60
CA ILE A 221 14.25 -2.92 -15.27
C ILE A 221 13.78 -1.61 -15.91
N ILE A 222 12.70 -1.66 -16.69
CA ILE A 222 12.20 -0.49 -17.40
C ILE A 222 11.68 0.55 -16.40
N THR A 223 10.99 0.12 -15.33
CA THR A 223 10.57 1.04 -14.26
C THR A 223 11.77 1.74 -13.62
N LEU A 224 12.86 1.02 -13.33
CA LEU A 224 14.07 1.64 -12.78
C LEU A 224 14.69 2.68 -13.73
N PHE A 225 14.81 2.35 -15.02
CA PHE A 225 15.37 3.27 -16.01
C PHE A 225 14.50 4.52 -16.19
N ILE A 226 13.19 4.35 -16.34
CA ILE A 226 12.29 5.50 -16.50
C ILE A 226 12.25 6.33 -15.21
N SER A 227 12.25 5.71 -14.04
CA SER A 227 12.29 6.44 -12.76
C SER A 227 13.58 7.24 -12.61
N ALA A 228 14.73 6.66 -12.97
CA ALA A 228 16.01 7.38 -12.98
C ALA A 228 15.98 8.56 -13.97
N PHE A 229 15.40 8.36 -15.15
CA PHE A 229 15.23 9.42 -16.14
C PHE A 229 14.33 10.56 -15.64
N ILE A 230 13.17 10.23 -15.05
CA ILE A 230 12.26 11.20 -14.42
C ILE A 230 13.01 11.98 -13.32
N TRP A 231 13.78 11.28 -12.49
CA TRP A 231 14.56 11.92 -11.44
C TRP A 231 15.58 12.90 -11.99
N ILE A 232 16.35 12.53 -13.02
CA ILE A 232 17.34 13.41 -13.67
C ILE A 232 16.67 14.64 -14.28
N LEU A 233 15.53 14.46 -14.97
CA LEU A 233 14.79 15.57 -15.54
C LEU A 233 14.29 16.53 -14.44
N LEU A 234 13.64 16.00 -13.42
CA LEU A 234 13.11 16.83 -12.32
C LEU A 234 14.24 17.54 -11.57
N PHE A 235 15.36 16.86 -11.32
CA PHE A 235 16.54 17.46 -10.71
C PHE A 235 17.04 18.66 -11.53
N LYS A 236 17.20 18.50 -12.85
CA LYS A 236 17.69 19.58 -13.73
C LYS A 236 16.76 20.81 -13.80
N TYR A 237 15.45 20.64 -13.66
CA TYR A 237 14.47 21.72 -13.82
C TYR A 237 14.03 22.38 -12.51
N LEU A 238 14.18 21.69 -11.37
CA LEU A 238 13.68 22.16 -10.07
C LEU A 238 14.79 22.48 -9.05
N GLU A 239 16.01 22.00 -9.27
CA GLU A 239 17.23 22.40 -8.54
C GLU A 239 18.21 23.11 -9.47
#